data_AF-A0A1D8MJ79-F1
#
_entry.id   AF-A0A1D8MJ79-F1
#
_cell.length_a   1.000
_cell.length_b   1.000
_cell.length_c   1.000
_cell.angle_alpha   90.00
_cell.angle_beta   90.00
_cell.angle_gamma   90.00
#
_symmetry.space_group_name_H-M   'P 1'
#
loop_
_entity.id
_entity.type
_entity.pdbx_description
1 polymer ?
#
loop_
_entity_poly.entity_id
_entity_poly.type
_entity_poly.pdbx_seq_one_letter_code
_entity_poly.pdbx_strand_id
1 'polypeptide(L)'
;IKYAIDNGAKAVILMSHLGRPDGKVNAKYSLKPVVPELEKLLGGKKVEMAPDCVGKEVEEIVNKATGGQVVLLENLRFHAEEEGSSKDAEGKKVKADKEKVEEFRKGLTALGDIFIS
;
A
#
# COMPACT_ATOMS: atom_id res chain seq x y z
N ILE A 1 -1.57 -10.62 -10.58
CA ILE A 1 -2.58 -10.94 -9.54
C ILE A 1 -3.12 -12.37 -9.70
N LYS A 2 -3.97 -12.65 -10.71
CA LYS A 2 -4.57 -13.99 -10.92
C LYS A 2 -3.53 -15.12 -10.88
N TYR A 3 -2.45 -14.98 -11.64
CA TYR A 3 -1.34 -15.93 -11.64
C TYR A 3 -0.80 -16.27 -10.23
N ALA A 4 -0.58 -15.28 -9.36
CA ALA A 4 -0.08 -15.53 -8.01
C ALA A 4 -1.10 -16.31 -7.16
N ILE A 5 -2.39 -15.97 -7.28
CA ILE A 5 -3.48 -16.67 -6.61
C ILE A 5 -3.57 -18.12 -7.10
N ASP A 6 -3.55 -18.32 -8.43
CA ASP A 6 -3.67 -19.63 -9.07
C ASP A 6 -2.47 -20.55 -8.76
N ASN A 7 -1.32 -19.97 -8.41
CA ASN A 7 -0.11 -20.68 -8.01
C ASN A 7 0.05 -20.79 -6.47
N GLY A 8 -1.04 -20.62 -5.72
CA GLY A 8 -1.05 -20.94 -4.29
C GLY A 8 -0.45 -19.88 -3.36
N ALA A 9 -0.38 -18.61 -3.78
CA ALA A 9 0.00 -17.53 -2.88
C ALA A 9 -0.94 -17.47 -1.67
N LYS A 10 -0.37 -17.39 -0.45
CA LYS A 10 -1.15 -17.23 0.79
C LYS A 10 -2.07 -16.00 0.71
N ALA A 11 -1.50 -14.88 0.28
CA ALA A 11 -2.18 -13.61 0.04
C ALA A 11 -1.43 -12.84 -1.06
N VAL A 12 -2.12 -11.89 -1.69
CA VAL A 12 -1.52 -10.95 -2.65
C VAL A 12 -1.71 -9.53 -2.11
N ILE A 13 -0.61 -8.89 -1.73
CA ILE A 13 -0.60 -7.53 -1.19
C ILE A 13 -0.30 -6.58 -2.36
N LEU A 14 -1.22 -5.66 -2.62
CA LEU A 14 -1.12 -4.68 -3.69
C LEU A 14 -0.73 -3.34 -3.09
N MET A 15 0.32 -2.75 -3.64
CA MET A 15 0.84 -1.45 -3.25
C MET A 15 0.84 -0.56 -4.47
N SER A 16 0.34 0.67 -4.33
CA SER A 16 0.28 1.61 -5.44
C SER A 16 0.28 3.05 -4.92
N HIS A 17 0.36 3.99 -5.85
CA HIS A 17 0.24 5.40 -5.56
C HIS A 17 -0.67 6.09 -6.59
N LEU A 18 -1.33 7.15 -6.15
CA LEU A 18 -2.17 7.99 -7.00
C LEU A 18 -1.82 9.46 -6.80
N GLY A 19 -1.56 10.17 -7.89
CA GLY A 19 -1.27 11.60 -7.88
C GLY A 19 0.00 11.98 -7.10
N ARG A 20 0.01 13.21 -6.58
CA ARG A 20 1.12 13.78 -5.79
C ARG A 20 0.58 14.39 -4.51
N PRO A 21 0.31 13.56 -3.49
CA PRO A 21 -0.12 14.02 -2.18
C PRO A 21 1.00 14.65 -1.33
N ASP A 22 2.25 14.62 -1.79
CA ASP A 22 3.42 15.23 -1.13
C ASP A 22 3.55 14.82 0.36
N GLY A 23 3.35 13.52 0.68
CA GLY A 23 3.47 12.99 2.04
C GLY A 23 2.34 13.36 2.99
N LYS A 24 1.14 13.66 2.45
CA LYS A 24 -0.05 14.01 3.25
C LYS A 24 -1.26 13.19 2.83
N VAL A 25 -2.01 12.69 3.80
CA VAL A 25 -3.27 11.99 3.54
C VAL A 25 -4.26 12.95 2.86
N ASN A 26 -4.75 12.55 1.69
CA ASN A 26 -5.72 13.33 0.93
C ASN A 26 -6.75 12.40 0.30
N ALA A 27 -8.02 12.55 0.70
CA ALA A 27 -9.13 11.71 0.23
C ALA A 27 -9.27 11.69 -1.31
N LYS A 28 -8.89 12.78 -2.00
CA LYS A 28 -8.90 12.84 -3.48
C LYS A 28 -7.95 11.83 -4.13
N TYR A 29 -6.87 11.46 -3.43
CA TYR A 29 -5.84 10.55 -3.90
C TYR A 29 -5.88 9.19 -3.20
N SER A 30 -6.96 8.89 -2.47
CA SER A 30 -7.15 7.55 -1.88
C SER A 30 -7.37 6.51 -2.98
N LEU A 31 -6.91 5.29 -2.73
CA LEU A 31 -7.11 4.13 -3.60
C LEU A 31 -8.42 3.39 -3.32
N LYS A 32 -9.18 3.77 -2.27
CA LYS A 32 -10.48 3.18 -1.93
C LYS A 32 -11.45 3.09 -3.12
N PRO A 33 -11.56 4.09 -4.01
CA PRO A 33 -12.48 4.01 -5.17
C PRO A 33 -12.09 2.94 -6.20
N VAL A 34 -10.85 2.41 -6.16
CA VAL A 34 -10.36 1.36 -7.08
C VAL A 34 -10.88 -0.02 -6.68
N VAL A 35 -11.23 -0.23 -5.40
CA VAL A 35 -11.64 -1.53 -4.85
C VAL A 35 -12.79 -2.17 -5.66
N PRO A 36 -13.92 -1.49 -5.93
CA PRO A 36 -15.05 -2.14 -6.62
C PRO A 36 -14.71 -2.58 -8.05
N GLU A 37 -13.91 -1.79 -8.78
CA GLU A 37 -13.51 -2.15 -10.14
C GLU A 37 -12.49 -3.30 -10.13
N LEU A 38 -11.57 -3.31 -9.15
CA LEU A 38 -10.62 -4.41 -8.99
C LEU A 38 -11.32 -5.73 -8.65
N GLU A 39 -12.29 -5.71 -7.73
CA GLU A 39 -13.11 -6.90 -7.39
C GLU A 39 -13.82 -7.45 -8.62
N LYS A 40 -14.40 -6.58 -9.45
CA LYS A 40 -15.03 -6.94 -10.72
C LYS A 40 -14.05 -7.61 -11.69
N LEU A 41 -12.85 -7.04 -11.88
CA LEU A 41 -11.81 -7.60 -12.76
C LEU A 41 -11.24 -8.94 -12.25
N LEU A 42 -11.30 -9.16 -10.93
CA LEU A 42 -10.92 -10.40 -10.26
C LEU A 42 -12.06 -11.43 -10.16
N GLY A 43 -13.17 -11.20 -10.87
CA GLY A 43 -14.28 -12.16 -10.94
C GLY A 43 -15.12 -12.21 -9.66
N GLY A 44 -15.26 -11.09 -8.96
CA GLY A 44 -16.03 -10.98 -7.72
C GLY A 44 -15.28 -11.43 -6.47
N LYS A 45 -13.97 -11.71 -6.57
CA LYS A 45 -13.13 -11.94 -5.39
C LYS A 45 -13.01 -10.65 -4.59
N LYS A 46 -13.34 -10.71 -3.30
CA LYS A 46 -13.24 -9.60 -2.37
C LYS A 46 -11.80 -9.06 -2.29
N VAL A 47 -11.67 -7.74 -2.30
CA VAL A 47 -10.41 -7.04 -2.07
C VAL A 47 -10.51 -6.33 -0.71
N GLU A 48 -9.63 -6.68 0.22
CA GLU A 48 -9.58 -6.05 1.53
C GLU A 48 -8.75 -4.78 1.46
N MET A 49 -9.36 -3.64 1.78
CA MET A 49 -8.66 -2.36 1.83
C MET A 49 -8.05 -2.17 3.22
N ALA A 50 -6.73 -2.03 3.29
CA ALA A 50 -6.05 -1.65 4.53
C ALA A 50 -6.26 -0.15 4.82
N PRO A 51 -6.30 0.26 6.10
CA PRO A 51 -6.48 1.67 6.46
C PRO A 51 -5.28 2.55 6.12
N ASP A 52 -4.11 1.93 5.94
CA ASP A 52 -2.83 2.55 5.59
C ASP A 52 -1.96 1.56 4.78
N CYS A 53 -0.71 1.91 4.47
CA CYS A 53 0.25 1.02 3.80
C CYS A 53 1.32 0.42 4.72
N VAL A 54 1.48 0.94 5.93
CA VAL A 54 2.39 0.42 6.95
C VAL A 54 1.75 0.49 8.34
N GLY A 55 2.34 -0.21 9.30
CA GLY A 55 1.92 -0.17 10.70
C GLY A 55 1.17 -1.42 11.15
N LYS A 56 0.95 -1.50 12.46
CA LYS A 56 0.50 -2.74 13.13
C LYS A 56 -0.84 -3.27 12.61
N GLU A 57 -1.80 -2.40 12.33
CA GLU A 57 -3.11 -2.83 11.81
C GLU A 57 -2.99 -3.43 10.41
N VAL A 58 -2.13 -2.86 9.56
CA VAL A 58 -1.83 -3.39 8.22
C VAL A 58 -1.17 -4.76 8.33
N GLU A 59 -0.19 -4.90 9.22
CA GLU A 59 0.48 -6.19 9.49
C GLU A 59 -0.53 -7.24 9.98
N GLU A 60 -1.45 -6.89 10.87
CA GLU A 60 -2.47 -7.81 11.35
C GLU A 60 -3.43 -8.27 10.24
N ILE A 61 -3.85 -7.35 9.36
CA ILE A 61 -4.70 -7.66 8.19
C ILE A 61 -3.96 -8.63 7.26
N VAL A 62 -2.72 -8.30 6.88
CA VAL A 62 -1.90 -9.11 5.97
C VAL A 62 -1.60 -10.49 6.56
N ASN A 63 -1.30 -10.57 7.86
CA ASN A 63 -0.99 -11.84 8.51
C ASN A 63 -2.20 -12.77 8.60
N LYS A 64 -3.41 -12.21 8.78
CA LYS A 64 -4.68 -12.94 8.79
C LYS A 64 -5.14 -13.35 7.39
N ALA A 65 -4.68 -12.66 6.35
CA ALA A 65 -5.05 -12.97 4.97
C ALA A 65 -4.54 -14.36 4.54
N THR A 66 -5.43 -15.20 4.01
CA THR A 66 -5.13 -16.58 3.60
C THR A 66 -5.89 -16.94 2.31
N GLY A 67 -5.60 -18.11 1.72
CA GLY A 67 -6.38 -18.62 0.57
C GLY A 67 -6.33 -17.74 -0.68
N GLY A 68 -5.22 -17.03 -0.90
CA GLY A 68 -5.09 -16.11 -2.04
C GLY A 68 -6.04 -14.90 -1.94
N GLN A 69 -6.31 -14.44 -0.71
CA GLN A 69 -6.96 -13.15 -0.48
C GLN A 69 -6.11 -12.01 -1.05
N VAL A 70 -6.79 -10.96 -1.50
CA VAL A 70 -6.14 -9.78 -2.07
C VAL A 70 -6.31 -8.63 -1.09
N VAL A 71 -5.20 -8.03 -0.68
CA VAL A 71 -5.18 -6.86 0.20
C VAL A 71 -4.67 -5.68 -0.62
N LEU A 72 -5.41 -4.57 -0.65
CA LEU A 72 -4.97 -3.32 -1.25
C LEU A 72 -4.56 -2.36 -0.13
N LEU A 73 -3.29 -1.95 -0.15
CA LEU A 73 -2.78 -0.92 0.75
C LEU A 73 -3.24 0.47 0.30
N GLU A 74 -3.28 1.40 1.24
CA GLU A 74 -3.53 2.80 0.89
C GLU A 74 -2.33 3.42 0.14
N ASN A 75 -2.56 4.57 -0.47
CA ASN A 75 -1.58 5.27 -1.31
C ASN A 75 -0.23 5.48 -0.61
N LEU A 76 0.84 4.85 -1.13
CA LEU A 76 2.18 4.92 -0.55
C LEU A 76 2.69 6.35 -0.38
N ARG A 77 2.33 7.27 -1.30
CA ARG A 77 2.79 8.67 -1.27
C ARG A 77 2.10 9.51 -0.20
N PHE A 78 1.16 8.95 0.56
CA PHE A 78 0.71 9.59 1.80
C PHE A 78 1.81 9.67 2.85
N HIS A 79 2.87 8.87 2.71
CA HIS A 79 4.08 8.93 3.53
C HIS A 79 5.19 9.62 2.74
N ALA A 80 5.82 10.64 3.33
CA ALA A 80 6.94 11.36 2.69
C ALA A 80 8.16 10.46 2.49
N GLU A 81 8.23 9.40 3.29
CA GLU A 81 9.24 8.36 3.35
C GLU A 81 9.33 7.57 2.02
N GLU A 82 8.21 7.44 1.29
CA GLU A 82 8.15 6.80 -0.03
C GLU A 82 8.95 7.58 -1.08
N GLU A 83 8.72 8.89 -1.20
CA GLU A 83 9.45 9.75 -2.15
C GLU A 83 10.77 10.32 -1.56
N GLY A 84 11.08 9.97 -0.30
CA GLY A 84 12.22 10.47 0.46
C GLY A 84 12.19 11.98 0.73
N SER A 85 11.08 12.64 0.40
CA SER A 85 10.86 14.07 0.56
C SER A 85 9.39 14.43 0.35
N SER A 86 8.98 15.55 0.95
CA SER A 86 7.66 16.15 0.82
C SER A 86 7.76 17.65 0.49
N LYS A 87 6.60 18.30 0.34
CA LYS A 87 6.52 19.76 0.23
C LYS A 87 5.85 20.36 1.46
N ASP A 88 6.46 21.41 1.99
CA ASP A 88 5.85 22.22 3.04
C ASP A 88 4.72 23.12 2.49
N ALA A 89 4.12 23.93 3.35
CA ALA A 89 3.04 24.84 2.98
C ALA A 89 3.48 25.92 1.96
N GLU A 90 4.78 26.19 1.84
CA GLU A 90 5.37 27.15 0.91
C GLU A 90 5.85 26.48 -0.39
N GLY A 91 5.67 25.16 -0.51
CA GLY A 91 6.08 24.37 -1.67
C GLY A 91 7.57 24.03 -1.69
N LYS A 92 8.32 24.30 -0.61
CA LYS A 92 9.74 23.94 -0.52
C LYS A 92 9.89 22.46 -0.22
N LYS A 93 10.94 21.87 -0.79
CA LYS A 93 11.27 20.46 -0.61
C LYS A 93 11.83 20.22 0.79
N VAL A 94 11.14 19.41 1.58
CA VAL A 94 11.58 18.94 2.89
C VAL A 94 12.02 17.49 2.75
N LYS A 95 13.25 17.17 3.15
CA LYS A 95 13.77 15.80 3.07
C LYS A 95 13.18 14.97 4.21
N ALA A 96 12.75 13.75 3.90
CA ALA A 96 12.34 12.81 4.94
C ALA A 96 13.54 12.41 5.79
N ASP A 97 13.28 12.15 7.08
CA ASP A 97 14.29 11.64 7.98
C ASP A 97 14.76 10.25 7.51
N LYS A 98 16.08 9.99 7.54
CA LYS A 98 16.63 8.73 7.01
C LYS A 98 16.18 7.52 7.82
N GLU A 99 16.09 7.65 9.15
CA GLU A 99 15.68 6.56 10.03
C GLU A 99 14.21 6.21 9.77
N LYS A 100 13.37 7.23 9.58
CA LYS A 100 11.96 7.03 9.20
C LYS A 100 11.79 6.37 7.83
N VAL A 101 12.63 6.74 6.85
CA VAL A 101 12.64 6.08 5.53
C VAL A 101 13.01 4.60 5.67
N GLU A 102 14.00 4.28 6.51
CA GLU A 102 14.37 2.89 6.78
C GLU A 102 13.27 2.12 7.50
N GLU A 103 12.62 2.73 8.49
CA GLU A 103 11.48 2.14 9.21
C GLU A 103 10.31 1.87 8.26
N PHE A 104 9.97 2.83 7.40
CA PHE A 104 8.93 2.67 6.39
C PHE A 104 9.22 1.51 5.43
N ARG A 105 10.46 1.41 4.94
CA ARG A 105 10.89 0.29 4.09
C ARG A 105 10.84 -1.05 4.80
N LYS A 106 11.23 -1.10 6.08
CA LYS A 106 11.11 -2.31 6.90
C LYS A 106 9.66 -2.71 7.07
N GLY A 107 8.77 -1.74 7.31
CA GLY A 107 7.33 -1.96 7.38
C GLY A 107 6.79 -2.61 6.10
N LEU A 108 7.09 -2.06 4.92
CA LEU A 108 6.68 -2.66 3.64
C LEU A 108 7.29 -4.05 3.41
N THR A 109 8.58 -4.22 3.75
CA THR A 109 9.28 -5.50 3.59
C THR A 109 8.68 -6.60 4.48
N ALA A 110 8.18 -6.25 5.66
CA ALA A 110 7.56 -7.20 6.58
C ALA A 110 6.23 -7.77 6.07
N LEU A 111 5.60 -7.16 5.05
CA LEU A 111 4.29 -7.57 4.56
C LEU A 111 4.33 -8.72 3.54
N GLY A 112 5.49 -9.17 3.08
CA GLY A 112 5.55 -10.24 2.09
C GLY A 112 6.90 -10.90 1.92
N ASP A 113 6.86 -12.15 1.46
CA ASP A 113 8.05 -12.97 1.23
C ASP A 113 8.66 -12.76 -0.17
N ILE A 114 7.84 -12.33 -1.14
CA ILE A 114 8.23 -12.16 -2.54
C ILE A 114 7.71 -10.79 -3.03
N PHE A 115 8.61 -9.99 -3.61
CA PHE A 115 8.28 -8.71 -4.23
C PHE A 115 8.22 -8.83 -5.76
N ILE A 116 7.20 -8.24 -6.37
CA ILE A 116 7.00 -8.20 -7.82
C ILE A 116 6.73 -6.74 -8.20
N SER A 117 7.54 -6.18 -9.10
CA SER A 117 7.40 -4.82 -9.63
C SER A 117 6.96 -4.82 -11.09
#